data_AF-A0A3E2DMD6-F1
#
_entry.id   AF-A0A3E2DMD6-F1
#
_cell.length_a   1.000
_cell.length_b   1.000
_cell.length_c   1.000
_cell.angle_alpha   90.00
_cell.angle_beta   90.00
_cell.angle_gamma   90.00
#
_symmetry.space_group_name_H-M   'P 1'
#
loop_
_entity.id
_entity.type
_entity.pdbx_description
1 polymer ?
#
loop_
_entity_poly.entity_id
_entity_poly.type
_entity_poly.pdbx_seq_one_letter_code
_entity_poly.pdbx_strand_id
1 'polypeptide(L)'
;MVARFVRNHAGCDLVGMVLGVAAWLIPTASGDDARALATATASLIAVLAAIVTFSLGFLFQSSNEAVVEQRRKLGKHMRTTWKWCVSIMLAASVAQLVAVAIAMTFPLAAMVTCWALMGLALAATWRALDVFAFTVMVVDN
;
A
#
# COMPACT_ATOMS: atom_id res chain seq x y z
N MET A 1 2.66 -7.06 -20.68
CA MET A 1 3.83 -7.37 -19.82
C MET A 1 3.71 -6.80 -18.42
N VAL A 2 3.42 -5.50 -18.26
CA VAL A 2 3.25 -4.85 -16.94
C VAL A 2 2.24 -5.56 -16.03
N ALA A 3 1.06 -5.93 -16.54
CA ALA A 3 0.05 -6.65 -15.76
C ALA A 3 0.49 -8.05 -15.25
N ARG A 4 1.41 -8.75 -15.95
CA ARG A 4 2.00 -10.01 -15.47
C ARG A 4 3.08 -9.78 -14.42
N PHE A 5 3.89 -8.74 -14.60
CA PHE A 5 4.91 -8.35 -13.64
C PHE A 5 4.30 -7.95 -12.30
N VAL A 6 3.20 -7.19 -12.36
CA VAL A 6 2.42 -6.73 -11.22
C VAL A 6 1.74 -7.87 -10.44
N ARG A 7 1.34 -8.94 -11.14
CA ARG A 7 0.85 -10.18 -10.49
C ARG A 7 1.98 -11.05 -9.92
N ASN A 8 3.23 -10.82 -10.32
CA ASN A 8 4.37 -11.53 -9.76
C ASN A 8 4.78 -10.87 -8.44
N HIS A 9 4.15 -11.30 -7.36
CA HIS A 9 4.24 -10.71 -6.03
C HIS A 9 5.69 -10.54 -5.54
N ALA A 10 6.53 -11.55 -5.77
CA ALA A 10 7.96 -11.50 -5.44
C ALA A 10 8.71 -10.45 -6.27
N GLY A 11 8.36 -10.26 -7.55
CA GLY A 11 9.00 -9.29 -8.44
C GLY A 11 8.66 -7.84 -8.07
N CYS A 12 7.42 -7.56 -7.70
CA CYS A 12 7.03 -6.23 -7.21
C CYS A 12 7.65 -5.91 -5.85
N ASP A 13 7.72 -6.87 -4.93
CA ASP A 13 8.37 -6.65 -3.63
C ASP A 13 9.88 -6.43 -3.81
N LEU A 14 10.51 -7.15 -4.74
CA LEU A 14 11.93 -7.01 -5.05
C LEU A 14 12.24 -5.68 -5.75
N VAL A 15 11.36 -5.19 -6.63
CA VAL A 15 11.46 -3.83 -7.19
C VAL A 15 11.26 -2.76 -6.13
N GLY A 16 10.28 -2.93 -5.23
CA GLY A 16 10.11 -2.02 -4.09
C GLY A 16 11.34 -1.98 -3.19
N MET A 17 11.95 -3.15 -2.94
CA MET A 17 13.19 -3.26 -2.18
C MET A 17 14.37 -2.61 -2.90
N VAL A 18 14.53 -2.84 -4.20
CA VAL A 18 15.60 -2.24 -5.02
C VAL A 18 15.44 -0.72 -5.11
N LEU A 19 14.22 -0.21 -5.26
CA LEU A 19 13.94 1.23 -5.23
C LEU A 19 14.21 1.83 -3.84
N GLY A 20 13.87 1.11 -2.76
CA GLY A 20 14.21 1.50 -1.40
C GLY A 20 15.71 1.55 -1.14
N VAL A 21 16.49 0.61 -1.70
CA VAL A 21 17.96 0.61 -1.65
C VAL A 21 18.53 1.74 -2.52
N ALA A 22 17.98 1.97 -3.72
CA ALA A 22 18.41 3.07 -4.59
C ALA A 22 18.15 4.45 -3.97
N ALA A 23 17.14 4.59 -3.11
CA ALA A 23 16.88 5.81 -2.36
C ALA A 23 18.02 6.19 -1.39
N TRP A 24 18.89 5.25 -0.98
CA TRP A 24 20.12 5.57 -0.21
C TRP A 24 21.15 6.37 -1.01
N LEU A 25 21.07 6.36 -2.33
CA LEU A 25 22.02 7.04 -3.21
C LEU A 25 21.62 8.50 -3.52
N ILE A 26 20.45 8.95 -3.03
CA ILE A 26 19.97 10.31 -3.23
C ILE A 26 20.62 11.24 -2.18
N PRO A 27 21.35 12.29 -2.59
CA PRO A 27 22.03 13.20 -1.66
C PRO A 27 21.05 13.87 -0.69
N THR A 28 21.43 13.94 0.59
CA THR A 28 20.53 14.23 1.71
C THR A 28 19.97 15.63 1.75
N ALA A 29 18.66 15.67 2.02
CA ALA A 29 17.94 16.81 2.55
C ALA A 29 18.26 17.00 4.06
N SER A 30 17.98 18.18 4.60
CA SER A 30 18.25 18.56 5.99
C SER A 30 17.38 17.79 6.99
N GLY A 31 17.70 17.82 8.29
CA GLY A 31 16.93 17.12 9.33
C GLY A 31 15.44 17.52 9.40
N ASP A 32 15.12 18.76 9.01
CA ASP A 32 13.74 19.24 8.92
C ASP A 32 12.97 18.59 7.75
N ASP A 33 13.66 18.33 6.64
CA ASP A 33 13.08 17.68 5.47
C ASP A 33 12.72 16.21 5.75
N ALA A 34 13.49 15.52 6.61
CA ALA A 34 13.20 14.14 7.00
C ALA A 34 11.92 14.01 7.84
N ARG A 35 11.65 14.96 8.75
CA ARG A 35 10.40 14.98 9.53
C ARG A 35 9.21 15.32 8.66
N ALA A 36 9.33 16.34 7.80
CA ALA A 36 8.28 16.72 6.86
C ALA A 36 7.92 15.55 5.93
N LEU A 37 8.92 14.84 5.42
CA LEU A 37 8.73 13.63 4.62
C LEU A 37 8.03 12.52 5.41
N ALA A 38 8.43 12.26 6.65
CA ALA A 38 7.80 11.24 7.50
C ALA A 38 6.31 11.53 7.77
N THR A 39 5.96 12.80 7.99
CA THR A 39 4.56 13.21 8.16
C THR A 39 3.77 13.09 6.84
N ALA A 40 4.34 13.55 5.73
CA ALA A 40 3.71 13.43 4.42
C ALA A 40 3.47 11.97 4.03
N THR A 41 4.46 11.11 4.26
CA THR A 41 4.35 9.67 3.97
C THR A 41 3.32 8.97 4.87
N ALA A 42 3.24 9.29 6.16
CA ALA A 42 2.17 8.79 7.02
C ALA A 42 0.77 9.16 6.50
N SER A 43 0.59 10.42 6.07
CA SER A 43 -0.70 10.90 5.53
C SER A 43 -1.11 10.16 4.25
N LEU A 44 -0.14 9.90 3.36
CA LEU A 44 -0.35 9.14 2.13
C LEU A 44 -0.71 7.67 2.42
N ILE A 45 -0.05 7.02 3.38
CA ILE A 45 -0.41 5.64 3.80
C ILE A 45 -1.85 5.59 4.30
N ALA A 46 -2.29 6.60 5.07
CA ALA A 46 -3.66 6.70 5.55
C ALA A 46 -4.68 6.87 4.40
N VAL A 47 -4.37 7.72 3.41
CA VAL A 47 -5.21 7.89 2.21
C VAL A 47 -5.32 6.57 1.44
N LEU A 48 -4.21 5.86 1.27
CA LEU A 48 -4.18 4.56 0.59
C LEU A 48 -5.03 3.51 1.32
N ALA A 49 -5.00 3.48 2.65
CA ALA A 49 -5.86 2.62 3.46
C ALA A 49 -7.34 2.97 3.32
N ALA A 50 -7.66 4.25 3.27
CA ALA A 50 -9.01 4.73 3.03
C ALA A 50 -9.52 4.28 1.66
N ILE A 51 -8.74 4.44 0.58
CA ILE A 51 -9.11 4.01 -0.78
C ILE A 51 -9.45 2.51 -0.82
N VAL A 52 -8.61 1.67 -0.22
CA VAL A 52 -8.84 0.21 -0.15
C VAL A 52 -10.13 -0.11 0.62
N THR A 53 -10.36 0.57 1.73
CA THR A 53 -11.55 0.37 2.56
C THR A 53 -12.83 0.85 1.87
N PHE A 54 -12.80 2.01 1.22
CA PHE A 54 -13.91 2.52 0.42
C PHE A 54 -14.21 1.63 -0.78
N SER A 55 -13.19 1.13 -1.48
CA SER A 55 -13.37 0.23 -2.63
C SER A 55 -14.04 -1.08 -2.20
N LEU A 56 -13.62 -1.66 -1.08
CA LEU A 56 -14.30 -2.83 -0.51
C LEU A 56 -15.73 -2.48 -0.08
N GLY A 57 -15.94 -1.33 0.57
CA GLY A 57 -17.25 -0.86 1.00
C GLY A 57 -18.22 -0.71 -0.18
N PHE A 58 -17.78 -0.07 -1.26
CA PHE A 58 -18.54 0.06 -2.51
C PHE A 58 -18.92 -1.31 -3.06
N LEU A 59 -17.97 -2.24 -3.08
CA LEU A 59 -18.24 -3.60 -3.49
C LEU A 59 -19.27 -4.24 -2.59
N PHE A 60 -19.20 -4.14 -1.25
CA PHE A 60 -20.16 -4.73 -0.32
C PHE A 60 -21.52 -4.04 -0.22
N GLN A 61 -21.63 -2.78 -0.66
CA GLN A 61 -22.87 -2.01 -0.67
C GLN A 61 -23.57 -2.00 -2.03
N SER A 62 -22.89 -2.42 -3.10
CA SER A 62 -23.49 -2.47 -4.44
C SER A 62 -24.73 -3.37 -4.47
N SER A 63 -25.77 -2.94 -5.17
CA SER A 63 -27.01 -3.70 -5.39
C SER A 63 -27.01 -4.50 -6.69
N ASN A 64 -25.95 -4.40 -7.51
CA ASN A 64 -25.84 -5.13 -8.77
C ASN A 64 -25.74 -6.64 -8.49
N GLU A 65 -26.69 -7.41 -9.03
CA GLU A 65 -26.82 -8.86 -8.81
C GLU A 65 -25.54 -9.65 -9.14
N ALA A 66 -24.84 -9.25 -10.20
CA ALA A 66 -23.61 -9.91 -10.61
C ALA A 66 -22.46 -9.64 -9.61
N VAL A 67 -22.38 -8.44 -9.05
CA VAL A 67 -21.42 -8.10 -7.97
C VAL A 67 -21.81 -8.81 -6.65
N VAL A 68 -23.11 -9.01 -6.39
CA VAL A 68 -23.60 -9.75 -5.22
C VAL A 68 -23.23 -11.24 -5.33
N GLU A 69 -23.37 -11.82 -6.51
CA GLU A 69 -23.00 -13.22 -6.77
C GLU A 69 -21.48 -13.43 -6.66
N GLN A 70 -20.68 -12.52 -7.21
CA GLN A 70 -19.23 -12.55 -7.04
C GLN A 70 -18.81 -12.37 -5.58
N ARG A 71 -19.50 -11.52 -4.82
CA ARG A 71 -19.28 -11.40 -3.37
C ARG A 71 -19.57 -12.68 -2.60
N ARG A 72 -20.59 -13.46 -3.00
CA ARG A 72 -20.83 -14.77 -2.37
C ARG A 72 -19.69 -15.74 -2.62
N LYS A 73 -19.12 -15.74 -3.83
CA LYS A 73 -18.02 -16.65 -4.22
C LYS A 73 -16.67 -16.22 -3.66
N LEU A 74 -16.35 -14.93 -3.75
CA LEU A 74 -15.02 -14.37 -3.46
C LEU A 74 -14.97 -13.54 -2.18
N GLY A 75 -16.08 -13.31 -1.50
CA GLY A 75 -16.16 -12.38 -0.36
C GLY A 75 -15.23 -12.74 0.80
N LYS A 76 -14.99 -14.04 1.05
CA LYS A 76 -14.00 -14.48 2.05
C LYS A 76 -12.59 -14.09 1.62
N HIS A 77 -12.25 -14.27 0.35
CA HIS A 77 -10.95 -13.88 -0.20
C HIS A 77 -10.78 -12.35 -0.16
N MET A 78 -11.78 -11.59 -0.61
CA MET A 78 -11.76 -10.11 -0.58
C MET A 78 -11.58 -9.57 0.84
N ARG A 79 -12.28 -10.14 1.84
CA ARG A 79 -12.12 -9.75 3.25
C ARG A 79 -10.73 -10.08 3.79
N THR A 80 -10.18 -11.25 3.44
CA THR A 80 -8.82 -11.62 3.85
C THR A 80 -7.77 -10.70 3.24
N THR A 81 -7.88 -10.40 1.94
CA THR A 81 -6.99 -9.46 1.24
C THR A 81 -7.08 -8.06 1.83
N TRP A 82 -8.29 -7.58 2.14
CA TRP A 82 -8.48 -6.30 2.83
C TRP A 82 -7.83 -6.30 4.22
N LYS A 83 -8.09 -7.32 5.05
CA LYS A 83 -7.45 -7.43 6.38
C LYS A 83 -5.93 -7.40 6.28
N TRP A 84 -5.37 -8.18 5.36
CA TRP A 84 -3.93 -8.22 5.14
C TRP A 84 -3.36 -6.86 4.72
N CYS A 85 -4.02 -6.19 3.77
CA CYS A 85 -3.62 -4.86 3.29
C CYS A 85 -3.66 -3.80 4.40
N VAL A 86 -4.77 -3.73 5.15
CA VAL A 86 -4.93 -2.78 6.26
C VAL A 86 -3.93 -3.08 7.39
N SER A 87 -3.67 -4.34 7.71
CA SER A 87 -2.65 -4.71 8.71
C SER A 87 -1.25 -4.24 8.30
N ILE A 88 -0.89 -4.35 7.02
CA ILE A 88 0.39 -3.85 6.51
C ILE A 88 0.47 -2.33 6.60
N MET A 89 -0.60 -1.63 6.22
CA MET A 89 -0.64 -0.16 6.30
C MET A 89 -0.60 0.35 7.73
N LEU A 90 -1.23 -0.35 8.67
CA LEU A 90 -1.15 -0.06 10.10
C LEU A 90 0.28 -0.29 10.63
N ALA A 91 0.89 -1.43 10.31
CA ALA A 91 2.27 -1.72 10.68
C ALA A 91 3.25 -0.68 10.11
N ALA A 92 3.06 -0.28 8.84
CA ALA A 92 3.86 0.76 8.20
C ALA A 92 3.67 2.13 8.86
N SER A 93 2.43 2.51 9.18
CA SER A 93 2.12 3.76 9.89
C SER A 93 2.76 3.81 11.28
N VAL A 94 2.74 2.69 12.02
CA VAL A 94 3.41 2.58 13.33
C VAL A 94 4.93 2.66 13.19
N ALA A 95 5.50 1.98 12.20
CA ALA A 95 6.93 2.06 11.90
C ALA A 95 7.36 3.49 11.48
N GLN A 96 6.47 4.26 10.83
CA GLN A 96 6.71 5.67 10.51
C GLN A 96 6.93 6.53 11.77
N LEU A 97 6.22 6.25 12.87
CA LEU A 97 6.41 6.96 14.14
C LEU A 97 7.81 6.74 14.71
N VAL A 98 8.36 5.54 14.54
CA VAL A 98 9.74 5.22 14.92
C VAL A 98 10.73 5.96 14.03
N ALA A 99 10.45 6.06 12.71
CA ALA A 99 11.28 6.81 11.78
C ALA A 99 11.37 8.31 12.14
N VAL A 100 10.29 8.92 12.63
CA VAL A 100 10.31 10.32 13.12
C VAL A 100 11.27 10.50 14.30
N ALA A 101 11.31 9.53 15.23
CA ALA A 101 12.23 9.57 16.37
C ALA A 101 13.70 9.42 15.91
N ILE A 102 13.96 8.52 14.96
CA ILE A 102 15.30 8.27 14.41
C ILE A 102 15.80 9.45 13.57
N ALA A 103 14.90 10.23 12.96
CA ALA A 103 15.26 11.38 12.11
C ALA A 103 16.10 12.45 12.82
N MET A 104 16.02 12.53 14.16
CA MET A 104 16.85 13.45 14.94
C MET A 104 18.34 13.07 14.96
N THR A 105 18.64 11.78 14.81
CA THR A 105 19.99 11.22 14.97
C THR A 105 20.56 10.72 13.65
N PHE A 106 19.72 10.14 12.78
CA PHE A 106 20.10 9.55 11.50
C PHE A 106 19.07 9.91 10.41
N PRO A 107 19.12 11.14 9.85
CA PRO A 107 18.10 11.63 8.93
C PRO A 107 18.01 10.80 7.63
N LEU A 108 19.13 10.36 7.06
CA LEU A 108 19.13 9.53 5.86
C LEU A 108 18.46 8.17 6.10
N ALA A 109 18.73 7.52 7.24
CA ALA A 109 18.08 6.26 7.60
C ALA A 109 16.57 6.43 7.80
N ALA A 110 16.14 7.54 8.41
CA ALA A 110 14.73 7.87 8.53
C ALA A 110 14.05 8.09 7.17
N MET A 111 14.68 8.83 6.26
CA MET A 111 14.14 9.07 4.91
C MET A 111 13.97 7.76 4.14
N VAL A 112 14.99 6.90 4.12
CA VAL A 112 14.88 5.62 3.40
C VAL A 112 13.82 4.73 4.01
N THR A 113 13.74 4.67 5.34
CA THR A 113 12.68 3.93 6.02
C THR A 113 11.30 4.45 5.60
N CYS A 114 11.13 5.77 5.50
CA CYS A 114 9.87 6.36 5.04
C CYS A 114 9.51 5.97 3.60
N TRP A 115 10.49 5.97 2.69
CA TRP A 115 10.30 5.54 1.30
C TRP A 115 10.00 4.05 1.17
N ALA A 116 10.69 3.20 1.92
CA ALA A 116 10.46 1.76 1.92
C ALA A 116 9.04 1.42 2.42
N LEU A 117 8.60 2.06 3.51
CA LEU A 117 7.26 1.89 4.07
C LEU A 117 6.18 2.42 3.11
N MET A 118 6.44 3.53 2.42
CA MET A 118 5.57 4.04 1.36
C MET A 118 5.42 3.04 0.21
N GLY A 119 6.54 2.48 -0.26
CA GLY A 119 6.53 1.47 -1.32
C GLY A 119 5.75 0.22 -0.93
N LEU A 120 5.94 -0.25 0.31
CA LEU A 120 5.19 -1.39 0.87
C LEU A 120 3.68 -1.11 0.91
N ALA A 121 3.29 0.08 1.36
CA ALA A 121 1.89 0.50 1.42
C ALA A 121 1.28 0.57 0.00
N LEU A 122 1.96 1.18 -0.96
CA LEU A 122 1.54 1.25 -2.36
C LEU A 122 1.37 -0.15 -2.97
N ALA A 123 2.32 -1.05 -2.74
CA ALA A 123 2.24 -2.42 -3.22
C ALA A 123 1.03 -3.16 -2.61
N ALA A 124 0.78 -2.99 -1.31
CA ALA A 124 -0.37 -3.55 -0.64
C ALA A 124 -1.69 -2.99 -1.17
N THR A 125 -1.79 -1.66 -1.39
CA THR A 125 -2.95 -1.01 -2.01
C THR A 125 -3.23 -1.60 -3.38
N TRP A 126 -2.19 -1.68 -4.21
CA TRP A 126 -2.30 -2.15 -5.57
C TRP A 126 -2.82 -3.59 -5.62
N ARG A 127 -2.31 -4.47 -4.75
CA ARG A 127 -2.79 -5.86 -4.62
C ARG A 127 -4.28 -5.93 -4.26
N ALA A 128 -4.73 -5.08 -3.33
CA ALA A 128 -6.14 -5.04 -2.96
C ALA A 128 -7.00 -4.55 -4.13
N LEU A 129 -6.57 -3.50 -4.82
CA LEU A 129 -7.29 -2.94 -5.98
C LEU A 129 -7.34 -3.90 -7.16
N ASP A 130 -6.29 -4.70 -7.44
CA ASP A 130 -6.31 -5.70 -8.52
C ASP A 130 -7.36 -6.80 -8.25
N VAL A 131 -7.46 -7.27 -7.00
CA VAL A 131 -8.49 -8.25 -6.60
C VAL A 131 -9.89 -7.64 -6.74
N PHE A 132 -10.06 -6.39 -6.34
CA PHE A 132 -11.33 -5.68 -6.44
C PHE A 132 -11.72 -5.41 -7.91
N ALA A 133 -10.79 -4.97 -8.74
CA ALA A 133 -11.00 -4.74 -10.15
C ALA A 133 -11.33 -6.03 -10.90
N PHE A 134 -10.67 -7.16 -10.56
CA PHE A 134 -11.02 -8.46 -11.09
C PHE A 134 -12.47 -8.85 -10.74
N THR A 135 -12.92 -8.59 -9.50
CA THR A 135 -14.32 -8.89 -9.13
C THR A 135 -15.35 -8.08 -9.90
N VAL A 136 -15.00 -6.89 -10.42
CA VAL A 136 -15.88 -6.07 -11.26
C VAL A 136 -15.77 -6.47 -12.74
N MET A 137 -14.58 -6.71 -13.28
CA MET A 137 -14.41 -7.09 -14.69
C MET A 137 -15.01 -8.46 -15.05
N VAL A 138 -15.15 -9.37 -14.08
CA VAL A 138 -15.86 -10.65 -14.26
C VAL A 138 -17.39 -10.45 -14.34
N VAL A 139 -17.91 -9.29 -13.93
CA VAL A 139 -19.35 -8.95 -14.05
C VAL A 139 -19.72 -8.43 -15.45
N ASP A 140 -18.77 -7.80 -16.15
CA ASP A 140 -19.02 -7.21 -17.48
C ASP A 140 -18.86 -8.21 -18.65
N ASN A 141 -18.45 -9.46 -18.39
CA ASN A 141 -18.35 -10.55 -19.37
C ASN A 141 -19.42 -11.61 -19.14
#